data_AF-A0A486VYQ8-F1
#
_entry.id   AF-A0A486VYQ8-F1
#
_cell.length_a   1.000
_cell.length_b   1.000
_cell.length_c   1.000
_cell.angle_alpha   90.00
_cell.angle_beta   90.00
_cell.angle_gamma   90.00
#
_symmetry.space_group_name_H-M   'P 1'
#
loop_
_entity.id
_entity.type
_entity.pdbx_description
1 polymer ?
#
loop_
_entity_poly.entity_id
_entity_poly.type
_entity_poly.pdbx_seq_one_letter_code
_entity_poly.pdbx_strand_id
1 'polypeptide(L)'
;MNTSPWNKDRIIGQERPFQISHIWGMRIRFELEGKTRDLALLNMALDSKLRGCDLVKLKVSDVAYGNSVSSRATVLQQKTGSPVQFELTKGT
;
A
#
# COMPACT_ATOMS: atom_id res chain seq x y z
N MET A 1 10.75 -24.29 -0.70
CA MET A 1 9.82 -24.46 0.43
C MET A 1 8.41 -24.40 -0.11
N ASN A 2 7.59 -25.41 0.15
CA ASN A 2 6.24 -25.49 -0.39
C ASN A 2 5.30 -24.61 0.45
N THR A 3 5.30 -23.30 0.20
CA THR A 3 4.50 -22.32 0.95
C THR A 3 3.10 -22.26 0.38
N SER A 4 2.32 -23.33 0.55
CA SER A 4 0.88 -23.22 0.28
C SER A 4 0.31 -22.18 1.25
N PRO A 5 -0.46 -21.20 0.76
CA PRO A 5 -0.99 -20.15 1.61
C PRO A 5 -1.93 -20.75 2.65
N TRP A 6 -1.99 -20.15 3.85
CA TRP A 6 -2.74 -20.68 5.01
C TRP A 6 -4.25 -20.87 4.74
N ASN A 7 -4.75 -20.24 3.68
CA ASN A 7 -6.14 -20.22 3.26
C ASN A 7 -6.43 -21.03 1.99
N LYS A 8 -5.46 -21.82 1.49
CA LYS A 8 -5.67 -22.63 0.30
C LYS A 8 -6.89 -23.53 0.49
N ASP A 9 -7.75 -23.57 -0.53
CA ASP A 9 -8.99 -24.36 -0.57
C ASP A 9 -10.04 -23.98 0.50
N ARG A 10 -9.91 -22.81 1.14
CA ARG A 10 -10.89 -22.26 2.09
C ARG A 10 -11.60 -21.05 1.51
N ILE A 11 -12.93 -21.03 1.58
CA ILE A 11 -13.71 -19.81 1.32
C ILE A 11 -13.59 -18.91 2.55
N ILE A 12 -12.74 -17.89 2.47
CA ILE A 12 -12.71 -16.82 3.47
C ILE A 12 -13.80 -15.81 3.10
N GLY A 13 -14.65 -15.49 4.07
CA GLY A 13 -15.61 -14.41 3.93
C GLY A 13 -14.94 -13.04 3.91
N GLN A 14 -15.75 -11.99 4.05
CA GLN A 14 -15.22 -10.64 4.17
C GLN A 14 -14.42 -10.49 5.48
N GLU A 15 -13.14 -10.16 5.35
CA GLU A 15 -12.30 -9.77 6.50
C GLU A 15 -12.74 -8.41 7.05
N ARG A 16 -12.60 -8.23 8.36
CA ARG A 16 -12.92 -6.95 9.00
C ARG A 16 -11.90 -5.89 8.56
N PRO A 17 -12.34 -4.67 8.23
CA PRO A 17 -11.40 -3.59 7.93
C PRO A 17 -10.57 -3.24 9.16
N PHE A 18 -9.39 -2.67 8.93
CA PHE A 18 -8.56 -2.15 10.01
C PHE A 18 -9.30 -1.05 10.80
N GLN A 19 -9.17 -1.10 12.11
CA GLN A 19 -9.58 0.00 12.99
C GLN A 19 -8.55 1.13 12.89
N ILE A 20 -9.01 2.37 13.10
CA ILE A 20 -8.13 3.55 13.13
C ILE A 20 -6.99 3.36 14.16
N SER A 21 -7.30 2.80 15.33
CA SER A 21 -6.31 2.50 16.37
C SER A 21 -5.22 1.52 15.91
N HIS A 22 -5.54 0.55 15.05
CA HIS A 22 -4.56 -0.38 14.49
C HIS A 22 -3.60 0.34 13.54
N ILE A 23 -4.11 1.27 12.72
CA ILE A 23 -3.29 2.06 11.80
C ILE A 23 -2.31 2.94 12.58
N TRP A 24 -2.80 3.66 13.60
CA TRP A 24 -1.94 4.45 14.49
C TRP A 24 -0.87 3.61 15.18
N GLY A 25 -1.27 2.46 15.72
CA GLY A 25 -0.32 1.55 16.37
C GLY A 25 0.77 1.05 15.42
N MET A 26 0.44 0.76 14.16
CA MET A 26 1.42 0.36 13.15
C MET A 26 2.38 1.51 12.78
N ARG A 27 1.85 2.73 12.57
CA ARG A 27 2.68 3.92 12.25
C ARG A 27 3.71 4.20 13.33
N ILE A 28 3.25 4.30 14.58
CA ILE A 28 4.13 4.58 15.73
C ILE A 28 5.24 3.53 15.82
N ARG A 29 4.92 2.24 15.63
CA ARG A 29 5.94 1.18 15.66
C ARG A 29 6.96 1.35 14.54
N PHE A 30 6.53 1.60 13.30
CA PHE A 30 7.45 1.80 12.19
C PHE A 30 8.32 3.05 12.35
N GLU A 31 7.77 4.13 12.91
CA GLU A 31 8.52 5.35 13.23
C GLU A 31 9.59 5.09 14.30
N LEU A 32 9.22 4.45 15.41
CA LEU A 32 10.15 4.11 16.50
C LEU A 32 11.26 3.16 16.04
N GLU A 33 10.95 2.23 15.14
CA GLU A 33 11.93 1.29 14.57
C GLU A 33 12.73 1.88 13.40
N GLY A 34 12.45 3.11 12.95
CA GLY A 34 13.12 3.73 11.81
C GLY A 34 12.84 3.04 10.47
N LYS A 35 11.72 2.32 10.34
CA LYS A 35 11.34 1.57 9.13
C LYS A 35 10.64 2.46 8.10
N THR A 36 11.38 3.42 7.56
CA THR A 36 10.85 4.43 6.62
C THR A 36 10.13 3.83 5.41
N ARG A 37 10.66 2.74 4.83
CA ARG A 37 10.04 2.09 3.67
C ARG A 37 8.69 1.48 4.01
N ASP A 38 8.57 0.81 5.15
CA ASP A 38 7.34 0.13 5.55
C ASP A 38 6.28 1.15 5.98
N LEU A 39 6.69 2.24 6.64
CA LEU A 39 5.82 3.39 6.92
C LEU A 39 5.28 4.02 5.62
N ALA A 40 6.16 4.27 4.64
CA ALA A 40 5.77 4.80 3.34
C ALA A 40 4.80 3.87 2.62
N LEU A 41 5.06 2.54 2.61
CA LEU A 41 4.16 1.57 2.00
C LEU A 41 2.80 1.49 2.70
N LEU A 42 2.76 1.54 4.03
CA LEU A 42 1.50 1.58 4.79
C LEU A 42 0.66 2.79 4.39
N ASN A 43 1.28 3.97 4.37
CA ASN A 43 0.61 5.22 4.01
C ASN A 43 0.13 5.21 2.55
N MET A 44 1.00 4.77 1.63
CA MET A 44 0.64 4.60 0.22
C MET A 44 -0.50 3.59 0.01
N ALA A 45 -0.56 2.51 0.80
CA ALA A 45 -1.63 1.52 0.71
C ALA A 45 -3.00 2.12 1.10
N LEU A 46 -3.02 2.96 2.14
CA LEU A 46 -4.23 3.61 2.63
C LEU A 46 -4.79 4.59 1.59
N ASP A 47 -3.92 5.38 0.97
CA ASP A 47 -4.29 6.38 -0.03
C ASP A 47 -4.72 5.72 -1.36
N SER A 48 -3.92 4.78 -1.85
CA SER A 48 -4.08 4.24 -3.21
C SER A 48 -5.01 3.03 -3.32
N LYS A 49 -5.16 2.27 -2.22
CA LYS A 49 -5.87 0.98 -2.19
C LYS A 49 -5.42 -0.01 -3.27
N LEU A 50 -4.15 0.09 -3.70
CA LEU A 50 -3.57 -0.83 -4.66
C LEU A 50 -3.47 -2.24 -4.09
N ARG A 51 -3.46 -3.23 -4.98
CA ARG A 51 -3.14 -4.61 -4.58
C ARG A 51 -1.70 -4.66 -4.09
N GLY A 52 -1.43 -5.54 -3.11
CA GLY A 52 -0.09 -5.66 -2.53
C GLY A 52 1.00 -5.87 -3.58
N CYS A 53 0.74 -6.67 -4.64
CA CYS A 53 1.69 -6.90 -5.72
C CYS A 53 1.99 -5.67 -6.59
N ASP A 54 1.03 -4.75 -6.74
CA ASP A 54 1.19 -3.49 -7.46
C ASP A 54 1.89 -2.45 -6.56
N LEU A 55 1.44 -2.35 -5.30
CA LEU A 55 1.97 -1.43 -4.30
C LEU A 55 3.49 -1.62 -4.07
N VAL A 56 3.94 -2.86 -3.85
CA VAL A 56 5.37 -3.13 -3.56
C VAL A 56 6.29 -2.93 -4.77
N LYS A 57 5.73 -2.77 -5.98
CA LYS A 57 6.48 -2.51 -7.22
C LYS A 57 6.50 -1.04 -7.63
N LEU A 58 5.80 -0.15 -6.91
CA LEU A 58 5.81 1.28 -7.18
C LEU A 58 7.23 1.82 -7.13
N LYS A 59 7.54 2.72 -8.07
CA LYS A 59 8.77 3.49 -8.11
C LYS A 59 8.50 4.92 -7.65
N VAL A 60 9.55 5.59 -7.18
CA VAL A 60 9.48 7.01 -6.82
C VAL A 60 9.03 7.86 -8.02
N SER A 61 9.46 7.51 -9.23
CA SER A 61 9.05 8.16 -10.48
C SER A 61 7.55 8.08 -10.78
N ASP A 62 6.84 7.10 -10.20
CA ASP A 62 5.42 6.91 -10.43
C ASP A 62 4.58 7.90 -9.60
N VAL A 63 5.15 8.45 -8.53
CA VAL A 63 4.44 9.21 -7.49
C VAL A 63 5.04 10.57 -7.18
N ALA A 64 6.23 10.87 -7.68
CA ALA A 64 6.93 12.12 -7.43
C ALA A 64 7.57 12.67 -8.70
N TYR A 65 7.63 14.00 -8.79
CA TYR A 65 8.34 14.72 -9.85
C TYR A 65 9.33 15.70 -9.22
N GLY A 66 10.62 15.53 -9.55
CA GLY A 66 11.70 16.27 -8.91
C GLY A 66 11.71 16.05 -7.41
N ASN A 67 11.63 17.14 -6.64
CA ASN A 67 11.65 17.11 -5.17
C ASN A 67 10.25 17.12 -4.52
N SER A 68 9.19 16.92 -5.32
CA SER A 68 7.80 17.05 -4.87
C SER A 68 7.01 15.78 -5.14
N VAL A 69 6.24 15.33 -4.15
CA VAL A 69 5.25 14.26 -4.32
C VAL A 69 4.04 14.81 -5.08
N SER A 70 3.62 14.10 -6.12
CA SER A 70 2.46 14.46 -6.92
C SER A 70 1.18 14.30 -6.10
N SER A 71 0.17 15.14 -6.31
CA SER A 71 -1.14 14.97 -5.63
C SER A 71 -1.95 13.79 -6.19
N ARG A 72 -1.60 13.33 -7.39
CA ARG A 72 -2.15 12.13 -8.03
C ARG A 72 -1.06 11.34 -8.74
N ALA A 73 -1.26 10.04 -8.80
CA ALA A 73 -0.42 9.12 -9.55
C ALA A 73 -1.28 8.18 -10.39
N THR A 74 -0.71 7.63 -11.46
CA THR A 74 -1.40 6.65 -12.32
C THR A 74 -0.47 5.48 -12.60
N VAL A 75 -0.96 4.26 -12.38
CA VAL A 75 -0.17 3.03 -12.51
C VAL A 75 -0.96 1.97 -13.27
N LEU A 76 -0.26 1.06 -13.95
CA LEU A 76 -0.89 -0.05 -14.65
C LEU A 76 -1.10 -1.22 -13.67
N GLN A 77 -2.35 -1.65 -13.43
CA GLN A 77 -2.60 -2.80 -12.57
C GLN A 77 -2.13 -4.09 -13.25
N GLN A 78 -1.34 -4.91 -12.55
CA GLN A 78 -0.82 -6.16 -13.12
C GLN A 78 -1.92 -7.15 -13.50
N LYS A 79 -2.99 -7.23 -12.70
CA LYS A 79 -4.05 -8.23 -12.92
C LYS A 79 -4.86 -7.95 -14.20
N THR A 80 -5.17 -6.69 -14.46
CA THR A 80 -6.09 -6.30 -15.54
C THR A 80 -5.39 -5.63 -16.71
N GLY A 81 -4.14 -5.21 -16.55
CA GLY A 81 -3.43 -4.40 -17.54
C GLY A 81 -4.05 -3.02 -17.75
N SER A 82 -4.88 -2.55 -16.83
CA SER A 82 -5.60 -1.27 -16.97
C SER A 82 -4.95 -0.18 -16.11
N PRO A 83 -4.90 1.07 -16.58
CA PRO A 83 -4.42 2.18 -15.77
C PRO A 83 -5.41 2.47 -14.65
N VAL A 84 -4.88 2.70 -13.44
CA VAL A 84 -5.63 3.18 -12.29
C VAL A 84 -4.99 4.45 -11.77
N GLN A 85 -5.81 5.47 -11.55
CA GLN A 85 -5.40 6.73 -10.94
C GLN A 85 -5.83 6.75 -9.47
N PHE A 86 -4.98 7.31 -8.61
CA PHE A 86 -5.27 7.52 -7.19
C PHE A 86 -4.68 8.84 -6.70
N GLU A 87 -5.19 9.33 -5.59
CA GLU A 87 -4.73 10.56 -4.95
C GLU A 87 -3.71 10.26 -3.85
N LEU A 88 -2.82 11.22 -3.61
CA LEU A 88 -1.79 11.15 -2.57
C LEU A 88 -1.99 12.31 -1.61
N THR A 89 -2.16 11.98 -0.34
CA THR A 89 -2.39 12.96 0.71
C THR A 89 -1.07 13.41 1.32
N LYS A 90 -0.97 14.69 1.69
CA LYS A 90 0.23 15.23 2.35
C LYS A 90 0.40 14.73 3.79
N GLY A 91 -0.69 14.27 4.39
CA GLY A 91 -0.78 13.94 5.82
C GLY A 91 -1.36 12.55 5.99
N THR A 92 -0.55 11.56 5.64
CA THR A 92 -0.81 10.17 6.01
C THR A 92 0.10 9.85 7.19
#